data_AF-A0A3D5HE18-F1
#
_entry.id   AF-A0A3D5HE18-F1
#
_cell.length_a   1.000
_cell.length_b   1.000
_cell.length_c   1.000
_cell.angle_alpha   90.00
_cell.angle_beta   90.00
_cell.angle_gamma   90.00
#
_symmetry.space_group_name_H-M   'P 1'
#
loop_
_entity.id
_entity.type
_entity.pdbx_description
1 polymer ?
#
loop_
_entity_poly.entity_id
_entity_poly.type
_entity_poly.pdbx_seq_one_letter_code
_entity_poly.pdbx_strand_id
1 'polypeptide(L)'
;MIQEETNLVVADNSGAKRVRCIRVLGGSDRRYAGLGDLVVVAVKSAIPGAGVKKGEVARAVIVRTKKETRRKDGSFIRFDENAAVLINDQGEPRGTRIFGPVAR
;
A
#
# COMPACT_ATOMS: atom_id res chain seq x y z
N MET A 1 7.61 2.27 -7.75
CA MET A 1 6.89 1.52 -8.78
C MET A 1 6.61 0.17 -8.17
N ILE A 2 5.33 -0.16 -8.06
CA ILE A 2 4.81 -1.37 -7.44
C ILE A 2 4.13 -2.17 -8.56
N GLN A 3 4.37 -3.47 -8.60
CA GLN A 3 3.72 -4.40 -9.53
C GLN A 3 3.19 -5.61 -8.77
N GLU A 4 2.50 -6.52 -9.45
CA GLU A 4 2.15 -7.83 -8.91
C GLU A 4 3.40 -8.53 -8.34
N GLU A 5 3.22 -9.29 -7.27
CA GLU A 5 4.25 -9.93 -6.44
C GLU A 5 5.20 -9.00 -5.66
N THR A 6 5.00 -7.67 -5.70
CA THR A 6 5.79 -6.74 -4.88
C THR A 6 5.40 -6.83 -3.40
N ASN A 7 6.39 -7.00 -2.51
CA ASN A 7 6.17 -6.94 -1.06
C ASN A 7 6.19 -5.49 -0.57
N LEU A 8 5.27 -5.16 0.32
CA LEU A 8 5.05 -3.83 0.88
C LEU A 8 5.00 -3.91 2.42
N VAL A 9 5.47 -2.85 3.08
CA VAL A 9 5.26 -2.65 4.52
C VAL A 9 3.87 -2.03 4.73
N VAL A 10 3.17 -2.46 5.77
CA VAL A 10 1.89 -1.84 6.15
C VAL A 10 2.17 -0.66 7.06
N ALA A 11 1.65 0.51 6.69
CA ALA A 11 1.87 1.78 7.37
C ALA A 11 0.66 2.23 8.19
N ASP A 12 -0.04 1.29 8.84
CA ASP A 12 -1.17 1.58 9.70
C ASP A 12 -1.22 0.64 10.93
N ASN A 13 -2.17 0.89 11.82
CA ASN A 13 -2.43 0.04 12.99
C ASN A 13 -3.53 -1.03 12.76
N SER A 14 -3.81 -1.44 11.52
CA SER A 14 -4.76 -2.54 11.23
C SER A 14 -4.31 -3.90 11.77
N GLY A 15 -3.02 -4.00 12.11
CA GLY A 15 -2.38 -5.20 12.63
C GLY A 15 -1.69 -6.06 11.58
N ALA A 16 -1.87 -5.77 10.27
CA ALA A 16 -1.00 -6.32 9.25
C ALA A 16 0.40 -5.68 9.32
N LYS A 17 1.45 -6.47 9.05
CA LYS A 17 2.85 -5.98 9.07
C LYS A 17 3.46 -5.94 7.66
N ARG A 18 3.26 -7.02 6.90
CA ARG A 18 3.72 -7.14 5.52
C ARG A 18 2.62 -7.68 4.64
N VAL A 19 2.52 -7.12 3.45
CA VAL A 19 1.57 -7.55 2.42
C VAL A 19 2.30 -7.74 1.09
N ARG A 20 1.69 -8.50 0.19
CA ARG A 20 2.17 -8.66 -1.18
C ARG A 20 1.09 -8.17 -2.13
N CYS A 21 1.45 -7.30 -3.06
CA CYS A 21 0.57 -6.89 -4.17
C CYS A 21 0.26 -8.10 -5.03
N ILE A 22 -1.03 -8.37 -5.24
CA ILE A 22 -1.51 -9.45 -6.13
C ILE A 22 -2.25 -8.89 -7.35
N ARG A 23 -2.69 -7.63 -7.30
CA ARG A 23 -3.31 -6.95 -8.44
C ARG A 23 -3.16 -5.44 -8.34
N VAL A 24 -2.80 -4.80 -9.45
CA VAL A 24 -2.87 -3.33 -9.60
C VAL A 24 -4.25 -2.95 -10.14
N LEU A 25 -4.93 -1.98 -9.51
CA LEU A 25 -6.27 -1.53 -9.91
C LEU A 25 -6.21 -0.26 -10.78
N GLY A 26 -7.27 -0.02 -11.57
CA GLY A 26 -7.41 1.18 -12.41
C GLY A 26 -7.28 0.95 -13.92
N GLY A 27 -7.49 -0.28 -14.41
CA GLY A 27 -7.56 -0.58 -15.84
C GLY A 27 -7.10 -2.01 -16.19
N SER A 28 -7.47 -2.50 -17.37
CA SER A 28 -7.06 -3.83 -17.87
C SER A 28 -5.55 -3.93 -18.14
N ASP A 29 -4.96 -2.88 -18.70
CA ASP A 29 -3.55 -2.88 -19.15
C ASP A 29 -2.59 -2.29 -18.12
N ARG A 30 -3.08 -1.98 -16.92
CA ARG A 30 -2.29 -1.31 -15.89
C ARG A 30 -1.35 -2.30 -15.20
N ARG A 31 -0.04 -2.15 -15.47
CA ARG A 31 1.02 -3.02 -14.92
C ARG A 31 1.64 -2.51 -13.62
N TYR A 32 1.58 -1.19 -13.39
CA TYR A 32 2.32 -0.52 -12.33
C TYR A 32 1.44 0.43 -11.52
N ALA A 33 1.71 0.45 -10.21
CA ALA A 33 1.18 1.39 -9.23
C ALA A 33 2.28 2.32 -8.68
N GLY A 34 1.91 3.57 -8.45
CA GLY A 34 2.67 4.62 -7.78
C GLY A 34 1.93 5.12 -6.55
N LEU A 35 2.32 6.30 -6.06
CA LEU A 35 1.68 6.95 -4.90
C LEU A 35 0.19 7.24 -5.19
N GLY A 36 -0.68 6.96 -4.21
CA GLY A 36 -2.13 7.17 -4.30
C GLY A 36 -2.89 6.06 -5.03
N ASP A 37 -2.21 5.13 -5.69
CA ASP A 37 -2.87 4.06 -6.42
C ASP A 37 -3.43 2.97 -5.51
N LEU A 38 -4.54 2.39 -5.97
CA LEU A 38 -5.19 1.26 -5.34
C LEU A 38 -4.62 -0.07 -5.84
N VAL A 39 -4.38 -0.97 -4.90
CA VAL A 39 -3.92 -2.33 -5.16
C VAL A 39 -4.72 -3.33 -4.33
N VAL A 40 -4.82 -4.56 -4.83
CA VAL A 40 -5.24 -5.71 -4.04
C VAL A 40 -3.99 -6.38 -3.49
N VAL A 41 -4.00 -6.72 -2.21
CA VAL A 41 -2.87 -7.29 -1.51
C VAL A 41 -3.27 -8.55 -0.72
N ALA A 42 -2.35 -9.49 -0.63
CA ALA A 42 -2.45 -10.62 0.29
C ALA A 42 -1.57 -10.36 1.52
N VAL A 43 -2.14 -10.55 2.72
CA VAL A 43 -1.43 -10.37 3.99
C VAL A 43 -0.44 -11.50 4.19
N LYS A 44 0.86 -11.16 4.30
CA LYS A 44 1.94 -12.13 4.49
C LYS A 44 2.33 -12.30 5.95
N SER A 45 2.15 -11.27 6.77
CA SER A 45 2.28 -11.35 8.21
C SER A 45 1.39 -10.34 8.93
N ALA A 46 0.86 -10.74 10.09
CA ALA A 46 0.02 -9.93 10.96
C ALA A 46 0.40 -10.15 12.43
N ILE A 47 0.03 -9.21 13.29
CA ILE A 47 0.16 -9.30 14.74
C ILE A 47 -0.85 -10.34 15.27
N PRO A 48 -0.48 -11.21 16.23
CA PRO A 48 -1.45 -12.10 16.88
C PRO A 48 -2.62 -11.31 17.49
N GLY A 49 -3.85 -11.81 17.31
CA GLY A 49 -5.06 -11.16 17.84
C GLY A 49 -5.55 -9.94 17.05
N ALA A 50 -4.87 -9.54 15.98
CA ALA A 50 -5.37 -8.49 15.08
C ALA A 50 -6.62 -8.95 14.31
N GLY A 51 -7.46 -7.98 13.94
CA GLY A 51 -8.63 -8.23 13.08
C GLY A 51 -8.26 -8.71 11.67
N VAL A 52 -7.05 -8.37 11.20
CA VAL A 52 -6.52 -8.82 9.91
C VAL A 52 -5.66 -10.07 10.09
N LYS A 53 -5.90 -11.11 9.29
CA LYS A 53 -5.21 -12.41 9.40
C LYS A 53 -4.20 -12.64 8.28
N LYS A 54 -3.18 -13.46 8.55
CA LYS A 54 -2.25 -13.94 7.51
C LYS A 54 -3.04 -14.71 6.44
N GLY A 55 -2.79 -14.43 5.17
CA GLY A 55 -3.49 -15.02 4.02
C GLY A 55 -4.74 -14.26 3.59
N GLU A 56 -5.25 -13.33 4.40
CA GLU A 56 -6.38 -12.49 4.04
C GLU A 56 -6.05 -11.63 2.81
N VAL A 57 -7.02 -11.48 1.92
CA VAL A 57 -6.96 -10.58 0.78
C VAL A 57 -7.62 -9.27 1.18
N ALA A 58 -6.94 -8.15 0.97
CA ALA A 58 -7.42 -6.81 1.31
C ALA A 58 -7.11 -5.83 0.18
N ARG A 59 -7.77 -4.67 0.21
CA ARG A 59 -7.43 -3.52 -0.64
C ARG A 59 -6.49 -2.59 0.12
N ALA A 60 -5.61 -1.91 -0.61
CA ALA A 60 -4.67 -0.97 -0.04
C ALA A 60 -4.39 0.22 -0.96
N VAL A 61 -4.06 1.36 -0.37
CA VAL A 61 -3.53 2.55 -1.06
C VAL A 61 -2.03 2.59 -0.87
N ILE A 62 -1.27 2.83 -1.95
CA ILE A 62 0.18 3.05 -1.87
C ILE A 62 0.48 4.45 -1.34
N VAL A 63 1.23 4.54 -0.24
CA VAL A 63 1.55 5.82 0.42
C VAL A 63 3.02 6.20 0.35
N ARG A 64 3.91 5.22 0.12
CA ARG A 64 5.36 5.43 -0.06
C ARG A 64 5.90 4.55 -1.17
N THR A 65 6.80 5.09 -1.98
CA THR A 65 7.52 4.34 -3.01
C THR A 65 9.01 4.69 -3.04
N LYS A 66 9.85 3.67 -3.22
CA LYS A 66 11.30 3.82 -3.48
C LYS A 66 11.61 4.49 -4.81
N LYS A 67 10.81 4.20 -5.84
CA LYS A 67 10.90 4.88 -7.13
C LYS A 67 10.45 6.32 -6.96
N GLU A 68 11.22 7.23 -7.53
CA GLU A 68 10.92 8.64 -7.56
C GLU A 68 9.61 8.93 -8.30
N THR A 69 8.83 9.86 -7.76
CA THR A 69 7.63 10.40 -8.41
C THR A 69 7.87 11.88 -8.66
N ARG A 70 7.64 12.30 -9.91
CA ARG A 70 7.79 13.70 -10.33
C ARG A 70 6.58 14.51 -9.88
N ARG A 71 6.82 15.66 -9.26
CA ARG A 71 5.80 16.64 -8.88
C ARG A 71 5.59 17.66 -10.00
N LYS A 72 4.48 18.39 -9.93
CA LYS A 72 4.10 19.42 -10.92
C LYS A 72 5.11 20.57 -11.00
N ASP A 73 5.78 20.89 -9.90
CA ASP A 73 6.86 21.90 -9.82
C ASP A 73 8.19 21.41 -10.42
N GLY A 74 8.25 20.17 -10.91
CA GLY A 74 9.47 19.57 -11.47
C GLY A 74 10.37 18.88 -10.44
N SER A 75 10.12 19.04 -9.15
CA SER A 75 10.85 18.33 -8.10
C SER A 75 10.47 16.84 -8.06
N PHE A 76 11.31 16.02 -7.43
CA PHE A 76 11.08 14.58 -7.28
C PHE A 76 10.97 14.21 -5.80
N ILE A 77 10.04 13.32 -5.46
CA ILE A 77 9.95 12.70 -4.14
C ILE A 77 10.20 11.20 -4.23
N ARG A 78 10.97 10.66 -3.28
CA ARG A 78 11.17 9.23 -3.06
C ARG A 78 11.23 8.93 -1.56
N PHE A 79 10.96 7.69 -1.20
CA PHE A 79 11.03 7.20 0.18
C PHE A 79 12.00 6.02 0.28
N ASP A 80 12.43 5.71 1.49
CA ASP A 80 13.37 4.60 1.72
C ASP A 80 12.71 3.22 1.66
N GLU A 81 11.38 3.17 1.67
CA GLU A 81 10.61 1.92 1.58
C GLU A 81 9.33 2.07 0.75
N ASN A 82 8.82 0.93 0.29
CA ASN A 82 7.49 0.84 -0.31
C ASN A 82 6.49 0.49 0.79
N ALA A 83 5.46 1.33 0.96
CA ALA A 83 4.46 1.13 1.99
C ALA A 83 3.04 1.40 1.50
N ALA A 84 2.09 0.72 2.13
CA ALA A 84 0.68 0.83 1.84
C ALA A 84 -0.17 0.90 3.12
N VAL A 85 -1.35 1.48 3.01
CA VAL A 85 -2.37 1.53 4.08
C VAL A 85 -3.54 0.67 3.65
N LEU A 86 -4.03 -0.21 4.53
CA LEU A 86 -5.18 -1.06 4.24
C LEU A 86 -6.46 -0.23 4.27
N ILE A 87 -7.35 -0.49 3.31
CA ILE A 87 -8.64 0.20 3.18
C ILE A 87 -9.80 -0.79 3.13
N ASN A 88 -10.98 -0.33 3.53
CA ASN A 88 -12.25 -1.04 3.33
C ASN A 88 -12.77 -0.82 1.90
N ASP A 89 -13.95 -1.37 1.60
CA ASP A 89 -14.54 -1.27 0.27
C ASP A 89 -15.02 0.13 -0.09
N GLN A 90 -15.34 0.94 0.92
CA GLN A 90 -15.68 2.35 0.83
C GLN A 90 -14.46 3.25 0.57
N GLY A 91 -13.24 2.69 0.60
CA GLY A 91 -12.00 3.43 0.40
C GLY A 91 -11.45 4.11 1.65
N GLU A 92 -12.03 3.82 2.82
CA GLU A 92 -11.60 4.37 4.10
C GLU A 92 -10.52 3.48 4.74
N PRO A 93 -9.57 4.06 5.49
CA PRO A 93 -8.56 3.28 6.20
C PRO A 93 -9.19 2.26 7.16
N ARG A 94 -8.69 1.01 7.14
CA ARG A 94 -9.07 -0.01 8.14
C ARG A 94 -8.45 0.26 9.51
N GLY A 95 -7.27 0.86 9.53
CA GLY A 95 -6.63 1.35 10.74
C GLY A 95 -7.11 2.77 11.10
N THR A 96 -7.02 3.11 12.38
CA THR A 96 -7.32 4.46 12.89
C THR A 96 -6.10 5.38 12.91
N ARG A 97 -4.89 4.85 12.71
CA ARG A 97 -3.62 5.59 12.73
C ARG A 97 -2.74 5.17 11.56
N ILE A 98 -2.11 6.15 10.93
CA ILE A 98 -1.13 5.97 9.86
C ILE A 98 0.28 6.23 10.41
N PHE A 99 1.26 5.43 9.98
CA PHE A 99 2.64 5.51 10.44
C PHE A 99 3.58 6.03 9.35
N GLY A 100 4.49 6.92 9.76
CA GLY A 100 5.50 7.52 8.90
C GLY A 100 4.95 8.62 7.97
N PRO A 101 5.83 9.25 7.18
CA PRO A 101 5.43 10.30 6.26
C PRO A 101 4.59 9.74 5.10
N VAL A 102 3.69 10.58 4.58
CA VAL A 102 2.81 10.29 3.44
C VAL A 102 3.01 11.39 2.40
N ALA A 103 3.08 11.00 1.12
CA ALA A 103 3.18 11.96 0.04
C ALA A 103 1.91 12.80 -0.11
N ARG A 104 2.08 14.06 -0.52
CA ARG A 104 1.00 14.99 -0.91
C ARG A 104 1.02 15.20 -2.42
#